data_AF-A0A2M7N9S2-F1
#
_entry.id   AF-A0A2M7N9S2-F1
#
_cell.length_a   1.000
_cell.length_b   1.000
_cell.length_c   1.000
_cell.angle_alpha   90.00
_cell.angle_beta   90.00
_cell.angle_gamma   90.00
#
_symmetry.space_group_name_H-M   'P 1'
#
loop_
_entity.id
_entity.type
_entity.pdbx_description
1 polymer ?
#
loop_
_entity_poly.entity_id
_entity_poly.type
_entity_poly.pdbx_seq_one_letter_code
_entity_poly.pdbx_strand_id
1 'polypeptide(L)'
;MLKKTCTMQRQFINILALTAIIVFLYSCQTNPNEDSGKTNSNIIQVQNTANSNWLDKFDFDGDSLNDHIYFDFSGGAHCCYKINIVLSSDNTERKFPFEMDGGYIGGVDNSQPDQFDIRDIDSDGLPEILMRIQTYNGESGTIPAEWNIDYGIKSNFIVIEYTAGQLKTRDYKP
;
A
#
# COMPACT_ATOMS: atom_id res chain seq x y z
N MET A 1 -9.90 50.06 41.59
CA MET A 1 -8.70 49.73 40.80
C MET A 1 -9.12 49.47 39.36
N LEU A 2 -8.59 50.20 38.37
CA LEU A 2 -8.88 49.96 36.95
C LEU A 2 -7.96 48.86 36.40
N LYS A 3 -8.53 47.84 35.74
CA LYS A 3 -7.76 46.94 34.86
C LYS A 3 -7.67 47.56 33.47
N LYS A 4 -6.45 47.74 32.96
CA LYS A 4 -6.20 48.14 31.57
C LYS A 4 -6.36 46.93 30.65
N THR A 5 -7.16 47.06 29.59
CA THR A 5 -7.14 46.17 28.43
C THR A 5 -5.96 46.51 27.52
N CYS A 6 -5.32 45.50 26.94
CA CYS A 6 -4.23 45.65 25.99
C CYS A 6 -4.64 44.99 24.67
N THR A 7 -4.78 45.78 23.61
CA THR A 7 -5.18 45.29 22.28
C THR A 7 -3.94 45.31 21.39
N MET A 8 -3.46 44.14 20.97
CA MET A 8 -2.29 44.04 20.10
C MET A 8 -2.72 43.92 18.64
N GLN A 9 -2.45 44.95 17.85
CA GLN A 9 -2.71 45.01 16.43
C GLN A 9 -1.49 44.44 15.68
N ARG A 10 -1.69 43.45 14.80
CA ARG A 10 -0.66 42.98 13.84
C ARG A 10 -1.14 43.22 12.41
N GLN A 11 -0.20 43.61 11.55
CA GLN A 11 -0.47 44.09 10.20
C GLN A 11 0.56 43.52 9.22
N PHE A 12 0.07 43.12 8.04
CA PHE A 12 0.85 42.74 6.84
C PHE A 12 1.70 41.44 7.01
N ILE A 13 2.07 40.69 5.96
CA ILE A 13 2.51 41.08 4.60
C ILE A 13 1.99 40.10 3.54
N ASN A 14 1.56 40.62 2.38
CA ASN A 14 1.38 39.84 1.13
C ASN A 14 2.75 39.48 0.54
N ILE A 15 2.99 38.22 0.14
CA ILE A 15 4.16 37.85 -0.67
C ILE A 15 3.70 37.35 -2.03
N LEU A 16 4.32 37.93 -3.05
CA LEU A 16 3.97 37.85 -4.47
C LEU A 16 4.62 36.60 -5.10
N ALA A 17 3.91 35.94 -6.01
CA ALA A 17 4.44 34.79 -6.75
C ALA A 17 5.52 35.21 -7.78
N LEU A 18 6.46 34.31 -8.07
CA LEU A 18 7.37 34.46 -9.21
C LEU A 18 7.64 33.10 -9.87
N THR A 19 7.18 32.94 -11.11
CA THR A 19 7.44 31.81 -11.99
C THR A 19 8.61 32.11 -12.93
N ALA A 20 9.47 31.13 -13.19
CA ALA A 20 10.53 31.22 -14.20
C ALA A 20 10.38 30.09 -15.23
N ILE A 21 10.18 30.47 -16.48
CA ILE A 21 10.10 29.57 -17.64
C ILE A 21 11.48 29.57 -18.32
N ILE A 22 12.00 28.39 -18.67
CA ILE A 22 13.17 28.24 -19.53
C ILE A 22 12.81 27.31 -20.70
N VAL A 23 13.03 27.80 -21.92
CA VAL A 23 12.64 27.15 -23.18
C VAL A 23 13.85 27.08 -24.11
N PHE A 24 14.21 25.84 -24.48
CA PHE A 24 14.92 25.40 -25.70
C PHE A 24 16.25 26.05 -26.16
N LEU A 25 17.15 25.20 -26.67
CA LEU A 25 17.53 25.19 -28.10
C LEU A 25 18.22 23.85 -28.46
N TYR A 26 18.17 23.50 -29.75
CA TYR A 26 18.55 22.18 -30.31
C TYR A 26 19.62 22.34 -31.42
N SER A 27 20.18 21.21 -31.90
CA SER A 27 21.11 21.02 -33.06
C SER A 27 22.61 20.92 -32.64
N CYS A 28 23.49 20.17 -33.31
CA CYS A 28 23.54 19.70 -34.72
C CYS A 28 24.01 18.23 -34.89
N GLN A 29 24.01 17.77 -36.14
CA GLN A 29 24.62 16.52 -36.66
C GLN A 29 25.75 16.91 -37.67
N THR A 30 26.56 16.06 -38.31
CA THR A 30 26.56 14.59 -38.55
C THR A 30 27.98 14.13 -39.03
N ASN A 31 28.17 12.81 -39.18
CA ASN A 31 29.08 12.10 -40.12
C ASN A 31 30.57 11.88 -39.74
N PRO A 32 31.25 10.85 -40.30
CA PRO A 32 30.83 9.43 -40.40
C PRO A 32 31.97 8.41 -40.09
N ASN A 33 31.62 7.12 -39.91
CA ASN A 33 32.42 5.87 -40.02
C ASN A 33 33.92 5.83 -39.65
N GLU A 34 34.30 4.96 -38.69
CA GLU A 34 34.97 3.66 -38.99
C GLU A 34 34.86 2.65 -37.82
N ASP A 35 35.35 1.42 -38.01
CA ASP A 35 34.85 0.18 -37.38
C ASP A 35 35.69 -0.41 -36.22
N SER A 36 35.06 -1.35 -35.50
CA SER A 36 35.59 -2.40 -34.63
C SER A 36 35.82 -2.09 -33.14
N GLY A 37 35.08 -2.81 -32.30
CA GLY A 37 35.20 -2.76 -30.84
C GLY A 37 33.97 -3.32 -30.14
N LYS A 38 33.96 -4.63 -29.86
CA LYS A 38 32.85 -5.31 -29.17
C LYS A 38 32.52 -4.66 -27.82
N THR A 39 31.36 -4.02 -27.72
CA THR A 39 30.63 -3.84 -26.46
C THR A 39 29.13 -3.88 -26.75
N ASN A 40 28.46 -4.88 -26.19
CA ASN A 40 27.04 -5.10 -26.44
C ASN A 40 26.22 -3.95 -25.87
N SER A 41 25.25 -3.50 -26.66
CA SER A 41 24.27 -2.44 -26.46
C SER A 41 24.04 -2.00 -25.01
N ASN A 42 24.18 -0.68 -24.81
CA ASN A 42 23.38 0.05 -23.82
C ASN A 42 21.89 -0.18 -24.11
N ILE A 43 21.34 -1.28 -23.61
CA ILE A 43 19.97 -1.24 -23.11
C ILE A 43 20.11 -0.77 -21.67
N ILE A 44 20.25 0.55 -21.50
CA ILE A 44 19.67 1.17 -20.33
C ILE A 44 18.18 0.87 -20.49
N GLN A 45 17.74 -0.24 -19.89
CA GLN A 45 16.33 -0.37 -19.58
C GLN A 45 16.06 0.74 -18.57
N VAL A 46 15.68 1.90 -19.11
CA VAL A 46 14.55 2.64 -18.56
C VAL A 46 13.38 1.67 -18.64
N GLN A 47 13.37 0.71 -17.71
CA GLN A 47 12.16 0.14 -17.20
C GLN A 47 11.42 1.35 -16.66
N ASN A 48 10.57 1.90 -17.53
CA ASN A 48 9.47 2.74 -17.13
C ASN A 48 8.47 1.80 -16.44
N THR A 49 8.91 1.23 -15.32
CA THR A 49 8.10 0.41 -14.43
C THR A 49 7.12 1.35 -13.77
N ALA A 50 6.04 1.60 -14.50
CA ALA A 50 4.71 1.62 -13.91
C ALA A 50 4.39 0.22 -13.32
N ASN A 51 5.28 -0.30 -12.46
CA ASN A 51 4.90 -1.22 -11.39
C ASN A 51 4.00 -0.37 -10.51
N SER A 52 2.70 -0.43 -10.78
CA SER A 52 1.72 0.32 -10.03
C SER A 52 1.61 -0.34 -8.65
N ASN A 53 2.54 0.01 -7.75
CA ASN A 53 2.75 -0.67 -6.48
C ASN A 53 1.50 -0.47 -5.60
N TRP A 54 0.56 -1.41 -5.65
CA TRP A 54 -0.71 -1.30 -4.95
C TRP A 54 -0.52 -1.35 -3.42
N LEU A 55 0.65 -1.82 -2.99
CA LEU A 55 1.14 -1.72 -1.62
C LEU A 55 1.14 -0.28 -1.06
N ASP A 56 1.15 0.75 -1.92
CA ASP A 56 1.20 2.17 -1.55
C ASP A 56 0.04 2.98 -2.16
N LYS A 57 -1.16 2.38 -2.35
CA LYS A 57 -2.29 2.99 -3.08
C LYS A 57 -3.57 3.27 -2.29
N PHE A 58 -3.65 2.81 -1.05
CA PHE A 58 -4.90 2.81 -0.28
C PHE A 58 -4.74 3.64 0.99
N ASP A 59 -5.73 4.49 1.24
CA ASP A 59 -5.91 5.24 2.48
C ASP A 59 -6.94 4.45 3.31
N PHE A 60 -6.50 3.69 4.32
CA PHE A 60 -7.38 2.85 5.15
C PHE A 60 -8.02 3.62 6.30
N ASP A 61 -7.55 4.82 6.65
CA ASP A 61 -8.01 5.54 7.85
C ASP A 61 -8.64 6.93 7.62
N GLY A 62 -8.60 7.40 6.38
CA GLY A 62 -9.23 8.63 5.91
C GLY A 62 -8.38 9.89 6.10
N ASP A 63 -7.08 9.78 6.36
CA ASP A 63 -6.19 10.94 6.52
C ASP A 63 -5.78 11.61 5.18
N SER A 64 -6.20 11.04 4.04
CA SER A 64 -5.88 11.44 2.67
C SER A 64 -4.44 11.19 2.22
N LEU A 65 -3.69 10.35 2.94
CA LEU A 65 -2.40 9.79 2.54
C LEU A 65 -2.55 8.28 2.33
N ASN A 66 -1.69 7.70 1.48
CA ASN A 66 -1.70 6.26 1.26
C ASN A 66 -0.85 5.55 2.33
N ASP A 67 -1.40 4.47 2.86
CA ASP A 67 -0.74 3.56 3.77
C ASP A 67 0.15 2.56 3.04
N HIS A 68 1.03 1.88 3.80
CA HIS A 68 1.95 0.89 3.26
C HIS A 68 1.57 -0.54 3.67
N ILE A 69 1.48 -1.43 2.68
CA ILE A 69 1.18 -2.86 2.85
C ILE A 69 2.43 -3.70 2.58
N TYR A 70 2.66 -4.75 3.36
CA TYR A 70 3.65 -5.78 3.07
C TYR A 70 3.25 -7.13 3.68
N PHE A 71 4.09 -8.14 3.47
CA PHE A 71 3.83 -9.51 3.92
C PHE A 71 4.99 -10.07 4.74
N ASP A 72 4.67 -10.61 5.93
CA ASP A 72 5.54 -11.55 6.63
C ASP A 72 5.33 -12.96 6.04
N PHE A 73 6.38 -13.77 6.02
CA PHE A 73 6.37 -15.16 5.52
C PHE A 73 7.23 -16.06 6.41
N SER A 74 6.67 -17.16 6.89
CA SER A 74 7.33 -18.08 7.84
C SER A 74 8.02 -19.29 7.20
N GLY A 75 7.88 -19.50 5.89
CA GLY A 75 8.46 -20.62 5.15
C GLY A 75 7.42 -21.63 4.63
N GLY A 76 7.71 -22.25 3.49
CA GLY A 76 6.81 -23.20 2.81
C GLY A 76 6.68 -22.90 1.31
N ALA A 77 6.23 -23.87 0.50
CA ALA A 77 6.14 -23.68 -0.95
C ALA A 77 4.98 -22.77 -1.39
N HIS A 78 3.85 -22.85 -0.68
CA HIS A 78 2.53 -22.28 -1.06
C HIS A 78 1.69 -21.90 0.17
N CYS A 79 2.28 -21.29 1.20
CA CYS A 79 1.55 -21.02 2.45
C CYS A 79 2.12 -19.87 3.26
N CYS A 80 1.37 -19.54 4.31
CA CYS A 80 1.90 -18.93 5.52
C CYS A 80 2.38 -17.48 5.33
N TYR A 81 1.75 -16.77 4.41
CA TYR A 81 1.86 -15.33 4.26
C TYR A 81 0.89 -14.63 5.21
N LYS A 82 1.36 -13.59 5.89
CA LYS A 82 0.57 -12.71 6.77
C LYS A 82 0.67 -11.30 6.23
N ILE A 83 -0.47 -10.69 5.93
CA ILE A 83 -0.51 -9.27 5.59
C ILE A 83 -0.14 -8.43 6.82
N ASN A 84 0.51 -7.30 6.59
CA ASN A 84 0.82 -6.26 7.57
C ASN A 84 0.53 -4.89 6.95
N ILE A 85 0.11 -3.93 7.77
CA ILE A 85 -0.18 -2.55 7.34
C ILE A 85 0.57 -1.58 8.25
N VAL A 86 1.20 -0.55 7.68
CA VAL A 86 1.72 0.63 8.40
C VAL A 86 0.89 1.82 7.97
N LEU A 87 0.21 2.46 8.92
CA LEU A 87 -0.62 3.63 8.63
C LEU A 87 0.23 4.88 8.51
N SER A 88 -0.10 5.73 7.56
CA SER A 88 0.50 7.04 7.33
C SER A 88 0.28 8.00 8.51
N SER A 89 -0.91 7.96 9.12
CA SER A 89 -1.34 8.84 10.20
C SER A 89 -0.50 8.75 11.49
N ASP A 90 -0.03 7.56 11.86
CA ASP A 90 0.76 7.31 13.09
C ASP A 90 2.07 6.54 12.88
N ASN A 91 2.39 6.14 11.64
CA ASN A 91 3.58 5.37 11.25
C ASN A 91 3.79 4.07 12.04
N THR A 92 2.72 3.53 12.65
CA THR A 92 2.81 2.34 13.49
C THR A 92 2.39 1.10 12.71
N GLU A 93 3.17 0.02 12.84
CA GLU A 93 2.87 -1.28 12.26
C GLU A 93 1.61 -1.91 12.86
N ARG A 94 0.87 -2.66 12.04
CA ARG A 94 -0.22 -3.54 12.45
C ARG A 94 -0.02 -4.90 11.81
N LYS A 95 0.09 -5.92 12.66
CA LYS A 95 0.30 -7.31 12.25
C LYS A 95 -0.98 -8.11 12.37
N PHE A 96 -1.24 -8.95 11.36
CA PHE A 96 -2.39 -9.85 11.34
C PHE A 96 -1.92 -11.30 11.52
N PRO A 97 -2.55 -12.10 12.41
CA PRO A 97 -2.14 -13.49 12.61
C PRO A 97 -2.60 -14.41 11.47
N PHE A 98 -3.47 -13.91 10.59
CA PHE A 98 -4.17 -14.70 9.58
C PHE A 98 -3.24 -15.08 8.43
N GLU A 99 -3.03 -16.39 8.28
CA GLU A 99 -2.22 -16.98 7.22
C GLU A 99 -3.07 -17.22 5.96
N MET A 100 -2.51 -16.85 4.82
CA MET A 100 -3.02 -17.17 3.49
C MET A 100 -1.97 -17.90 2.64
N ASP A 101 -2.44 -18.60 1.61
CA ASP A 101 -1.61 -19.00 0.47
C ASP A 101 -1.04 -17.75 -0.22
N GLY A 102 0.16 -17.84 -0.78
CA GLY A 102 0.79 -16.77 -1.58
C GLY A 102 1.13 -17.18 -3.00
N GLY A 103 0.76 -18.40 -3.42
CA GLY A 103 1.03 -18.97 -4.74
C GLY A 103 2.47 -19.45 -4.93
N TYR A 104 3.47 -18.68 -4.52
CA TYR A 104 4.89 -18.95 -4.78
C TYR A 104 5.79 -18.75 -3.55
N ILE A 105 7.03 -19.24 -3.64
CA ILE A 105 8.10 -18.94 -2.67
C ILE A 105 8.69 -17.56 -3.00
N GLY A 106 8.63 -16.64 -2.05
CA GLY A 106 9.30 -15.34 -2.13
C GLY A 106 8.38 -14.13 -2.27
N GLY A 107 7.05 -14.32 -2.25
CA GLY A 107 6.08 -13.24 -2.23
C GLY A 107 4.72 -13.64 -2.82
N VAL A 108 3.71 -12.84 -2.46
CA VAL A 108 2.46 -12.70 -3.23
C VAL A 108 2.79 -12.10 -4.60
N ASP A 109 2.06 -12.49 -5.64
CA ASP A 109 2.14 -11.80 -6.93
C ASP A 109 1.57 -10.37 -6.81
N ASN A 110 2.46 -9.38 -6.76
CA ASN A 110 2.09 -7.97 -6.66
C ASN A 110 1.47 -7.40 -7.95
N SER A 111 1.33 -8.18 -9.03
CA SER A 111 0.57 -7.78 -10.22
C SER A 111 -0.92 -8.10 -10.09
N GLN A 112 -1.28 -9.24 -9.47
CA GLN A 112 -2.64 -9.62 -9.14
C GLN A 112 -2.67 -10.72 -8.04
N PRO A 113 -3.13 -10.42 -6.81
CA PRO A 113 -3.28 -11.42 -5.76
C PRO A 113 -4.60 -12.20 -5.88
N ASP A 114 -4.53 -13.52 -6.12
CA ASP A 114 -5.73 -14.39 -6.17
C ASP A 114 -6.41 -14.60 -4.80
N GLN A 115 -5.73 -14.26 -3.70
CA GLN A 115 -6.13 -14.62 -2.33
C GLN A 115 -6.74 -13.45 -1.53
N PHE A 116 -6.71 -12.23 -2.05
CA PHE A 116 -7.43 -11.10 -1.46
C PHE A 116 -7.81 -10.04 -2.50
N ASP A 117 -8.74 -9.19 -2.12
CA ASP A 117 -9.22 -8.04 -2.87
C ASP A 117 -9.24 -6.81 -1.94
N ILE A 118 -9.00 -5.61 -2.48
CA ILE A 118 -8.99 -4.36 -1.70
C ILE A 118 -9.97 -3.39 -2.34
N ARG A 119 -11.07 -3.12 -1.64
CA ARG A 119 -12.18 -2.29 -2.12
C ARG A 119 -13.04 -1.83 -0.96
N ASP A 120 -13.80 -0.77 -1.18
CA ASP A 120 -14.92 -0.37 -0.34
C ASP A 120 -16.03 -1.45 -0.42
N ILE A 121 -16.30 -2.15 0.69
CA ILE A 121 -17.27 -3.27 0.78
C ILE A 121 -18.60 -2.79 1.35
N ASP A 122 -18.62 -1.83 2.28
CA ASP A 122 -19.84 -1.36 2.95
C ASP A 122 -20.29 0.08 2.61
N SER A 123 -19.59 0.71 1.66
CA SER A 123 -19.89 2.00 1.02
C SER A 123 -19.73 3.22 1.93
N ASP A 124 -18.77 3.16 2.86
CA ASP A 124 -18.41 4.28 3.74
C ASP A 124 -17.37 5.25 3.12
N GLY A 125 -16.72 4.84 2.02
CA GLY A 125 -15.72 5.61 1.26
C GLY A 125 -14.26 5.25 1.56
N LEU A 126 -14.00 4.35 2.52
CA LEU A 126 -12.70 3.75 2.77
C LEU A 126 -12.60 2.36 2.11
N PRO A 127 -11.38 1.80 1.95
CA PRO A 127 -11.19 0.45 1.44
C PRO A 127 -11.04 -0.57 2.57
N GLU A 128 -11.66 -1.75 2.42
CA GLU A 128 -11.37 -2.91 3.24
C GLU A 128 -10.57 -3.95 2.46
N ILE A 129 -9.89 -4.85 3.18
CA ILE A 129 -9.22 -6.01 2.61
C ILE A 129 -10.10 -7.24 2.81
N LEU A 130 -10.68 -7.75 1.73
CA LEU A 130 -11.33 -9.07 1.69
C LEU A 130 -10.26 -10.13 1.45
N MET A 131 -9.93 -10.93 2.46
CA MET A 131 -8.85 -11.91 2.41
C MET A 131 -9.34 -13.34 2.62
N ARG A 132 -8.80 -14.27 1.83
CA ARG A 132 -9.00 -15.71 1.97
C ARG A 132 -7.91 -16.30 2.86
N ILE A 133 -8.29 -16.95 3.96
CA ILE A 133 -7.40 -17.36 5.06
C ILE A 133 -7.49 -18.86 5.36
N GLN A 134 -6.44 -19.39 6.02
CA GLN A 134 -6.17 -20.83 6.11
C GLN A 134 -6.36 -21.50 4.76
N THR A 135 -5.51 -21.14 3.81
CA THR A 135 -5.47 -21.78 2.49
C THR A 135 -4.10 -22.42 2.23
N TYR A 136 -4.13 -23.55 1.54
CA TYR A 136 -2.94 -24.24 1.06
C TYR A 136 -3.23 -24.83 -0.32
N ASN A 137 -2.44 -24.48 -1.32
CA ASN A 137 -2.66 -24.87 -2.71
C ASN A 137 -4.10 -24.59 -3.19
N GLY A 138 -4.63 -23.43 -2.78
CA GLY A 138 -6.01 -23.02 -3.04
C GLY A 138 -7.13 -23.81 -2.32
N GLU A 139 -6.83 -24.81 -1.50
CA GLU A 139 -7.82 -25.52 -0.66
C GLU A 139 -7.99 -24.83 0.71
N SER A 140 -9.20 -24.83 1.26
CA SER A 140 -9.49 -24.23 2.57
C SER A 140 -9.27 -25.23 3.71
N GLY A 141 -8.43 -24.86 4.68
CA GLY A 141 -8.19 -25.60 5.92
C GLY A 141 -9.14 -25.21 7.07
N THR A 142 -9.08 -25.97 8.16
CA THR A 142 -9.82 -25.70 9.39
C THR A 142 -9.34 -24.41 10.06
N ILE A 143 -10.26 -23.52 10.43
CA ILE A 143 -9.94 -22.29 11.17
C ILE A 143 -9.42 -22.66 12.59
N PRO A 144 -8.27 -22.11 13.03
CA PRO A 144 -7.74 -22.32 14.37
C PRO A 144 -8.72 -21.84 15.44
N ALA A 145 -8.81 -22.57 16.55
CA ALA A 145 -9.77 -22.27 17.61
C ALA A 145 -9.51 -20.92 18.28
N GLU A 146 -8.23 -20.55 18.40
CA GLU A 146 -7.76 -19.25 18.85
C GLU A 146 -8.29 -18.09 18.01
N TRP A 147 -8.44 -18.24 16.68
CA TRP A 147 -8.96 -17.15 15.83
C TRP A 147 -10.46 -16.89 16.06
N ASN A 148 -11.22 -17.93 16.43
CA ASN A 148 -12.61 -17.80 16.84
C ASN A 148 -12.73 -17.19 18.26
N ILE A 149 -11.79 -17.50 19.15
CA ILE A 149 -11.78 -16.97 20.53
C ILE A 149 -11.36 -15.51 20.57
N ASP A 150 -10.24 -15.16 19.91
CA ASP A 150 -9.60 -13.85 20.00
C ASP A 150 -10.18 -12.84 19.00
N TYR A 151 -10.68 -13.30 17.85
CA TYR A 151 -11.16 -12.44 16.74
C TYR A 151 -12.59 -12.76 16.27
N GLY A 152 -13.24 -13.80 16.80
CA GLY A 152 -14.61 -14.18 16.42
C GLY A 152 -14.76 -14.85 15.05
N ILE A 153 -13.65 -15.11 14.35
CA ILE A 153 -13.60 -15.62 12.97
C ILE A 153 -13.97 -17.10 12.89
N LYS A 154 -14.83 -17.47 11.94
CA LYS A 154 -15.38 -18.83 11.77
C LYS A 154 -15.30 -19.37 10.35
N SER A 155 -14.86 -18.56 9.39
CA SER A 155 -14.80 -18.90 7.97
C SER A 155 -13.44 -18.55 7.35
N ASN A 156 -13.17 -19.13 6.19
CA ASN A 156 -11.96 -18.87 5.41
C ASN A 156 -11.99 -17.58 4.60
N PHE A 157 -13.01 -16.72 4.77
CA PHE A 157 -13.11 -15.43 4.09
C PHE A 157 -13.37 -14.35 5.14
N ILE A 158 -12.43 -13.43 5.31
CA ILE A 158 -12.55 -12.35 6.28
C ILE A 158 -12.47 -10.99 5.61
N VAL A 159 -13.08 -10.01 6.23
CA VAL A 159 -12.85 -8.59 5.96
C VAL A 159 -11.97 -8.04 7.07
N ILE A 160 -10.92 -7.34 6.68
CA ILE A 160 -10.08 -6.50 7.53
C ILE A 160 -10.43 -5.03 7.23
N GLU A 161 -10.73 -4.28 8.28
CA GLU A 161 -11.30 -2.94 8.25
C GLU A 161 -10.57 -2.08 9.30
N TYR A 162 -10.30 -0.80 9.03
CA TYR A 162 -9.80 0.13 10.06
C TYR A 162 -10.86 1.17 10.40
N THR A 163 -11.42 1.12 11.60
CA THR A 163 -12.42 2.12 12.02
C THR A 163 -12.22 2.56 13.47
N ALA A 164 -12.30 3.87 13.68
CA ALA A 164 -12.16 4.53 14.99
C ALA A 164 -10.82 4.25 15.71
N GLY A 165 -9.70 4.25 14.97
CA GLY A 165 -8.36 4.03 15.53
C GLY A 165 -8.03 2.56 15.80
N GLN A 166 -8.87 1.64 15.35
CA GLN A 166 -8.74 0.21 15.61
C GLN A 166 -8.97 -0.61 14.35
N LEU A 167 -8.11 -1.60 14.15
CA LEU A 167 -8.39 -2.66 13.20
C LEU A 167 -9.48 -3.59 13.73
N LYS A 168 -10.39 -3.95 12.85
CA LYS A 168 -11.45 -4.93 13.08
C LYS A 168 -11.33 -6.02 12.02
N THR A 169 -11.73 -7.22 12.42
CA THR A 169 -11.88 -8.35 11.51
C THR A 169 -13.24 -9.00 11.69
N ARG A 170 -13.84 -9.43 10.59
CA ARG A 170 -15.15 -10.08 10.56
C ARG A 170 -15.21 -11.15 9.48
N ASP A 171 -15.99 -12.21 9.70
CA ASP A 171 -16.34 -13.13 8.61
C ASP A 171 -17.03 -12.36 7.48
N TYR A 172 -16.59 -12.60 6.24
CA TYR A 172 -17.26 -12.06 5.05
C TYR A 172 -18.62 -12.73 4.85
N LYS A 173 -19.61 -11.94 4.47
CA LYS A 173 -20.95 -12.40 4.11
C LYS A 173 -21.29 -11.81 2.75
N PRO A 174 -21.48 -12.63 1.70
CA PRO A 174 -21.93 -12.18 0.39
C PRO A 174 -23.42 -11.79 0.40
#